data_AF-A0A2X2YN66-F1
#
_entry.id   AF-A0A2X2YN66-F1
#
_cell.length_a   1.000
_cell.length_b   1.000
_cell.length_c   1.000
_cell.angle_alpha   90.00
_cell.angle_beta   90.00
_cell.angle_gamma   90.00
#
_symmetry.space_group_name_H-M   'P 1'
#
loop_
_entity.id
_entity.type
_entity.pdbx_description
1 polymer ?
#
loop_
_entity_poly.entity_id
_entity_poly.type
_entity_poly.pdbx_seq_one_letter_code
_entity_poly.pdbx_strand_id
1 'polypeptide(L)' 'MLDVDFFKRYNDAYGHPAGDACLSQVADILAQSVRSPEDVVARYGGEEFAVILFDATFARRRTRGG' A
#
# COMPACT_ATOMS: atom_id res chain seq x y z
N MET A 1 -0.43 6.18 6.64
CA MET A 1 -1.58 6.03 5.73
C MET A 1 -1.04 6.12 4.33
N LEU A 2 -1.30 5.10 3.51
CA LEU A 2 -0.87 5.01 2.12
C LEU A 2 -2.09 5.38 1.27
N ASP A 3 -1.93 6.37 0.40
CA ASP A 3 -2.92 6.75 -0.60
C ASP A 3 -2.36 6.42 -1.98
N VAL A 4 -3.18 5.84 -2.85
CA VAL A 4 -2.76 5.53 -4.22
C VAL A 4 -2.96 6.79 -5.07
N ASP A 5 -1.88 7.57 -5.23
CA ASP A 5 -1.90 8.82 -5.98
C ASP A 5 -2.58 8.64 -7.36
N PHE A 6 -3.64 9.43 -7.61
CA PHE A 6 -4.41 9.44 -8.86
C PHE A 6 -5.19 8.16 -9.19
N PHE A 7 -5.56 7.31 -8.21
CA PHE A 7 -6.32 6.08 -8.46
C PHE A 7 -7.61 6.30 -9.26
N LYS A 8 -8.33 7.41 -9.02
CA LYS A 8 -9.49 7.80 -9.83
C LYS A 8 -9.16 7.94 -11.32
N ARG A 9 -8.03 8.57 -11.67
CA ARG A 9 -7.61 8.71 -13.08
C ARG A 9 -7.21 7.37 -13.69
N TYR A 10 -6.63 6.47 -12.90
CA TYR A 10 -6.32 5.11 -13.33
C TYR A 10 -7.60 4.31 -13.61
N ASN A 11 -8.59 4.37 -12.72
CA ASN A 11 -9.90 3.75 -12.93
C ASN A 11 -10.65 4.34 -14.14
N ASP A 12 -10.56 5.65 -14.35
CA ASP A 12 -11.18 6.29 -15.52
C ASP A 12 -10.48 5.89 -16.84
N ALA A 13 -9.18 5.61 -16.80
CA ALA A 13 -8.40 5.22 -17.98
C ALA A 13 -8.47 3.71 -18.30
N TYR A 14 -8.48 2.85 -17.28
CA TYR A 14 -8.37 1.39 -17.44
C TYR A 14 -9.60 0.61 -16.95
N GLY A 15 -10.57 1.30 -16.33
CA GLY A 15 -11.77 0.71 -15.76
C GLY A 15 -11.57 0.17 -14.34
N HIS A 16 -12.67 0.12 -13.59
CA HIS A 16 -12.71 -0.43 -12.22
C HIS A 16 -12.06 -1.82 -12.05
N PRO A 17 -12.18 -2.79 -12.98
CA PRO A 17 -11.53 -4.09 -12.81
C PRO A 17 -10.00 -4.02 -12.77
N ALA A 18 -9.40 -3.09 -13.54
CA ALA A 18 -7.96 -2.87 -13.52
C ALA A 18 -7.53 -2.19 -12.20
N GLY A 19 -8.38 -1.31 -11.67
CA GLY A 19 -8.23 -0.72 -10.34
C GLY A 19 -8.18 -1.76 -9.24
N ASP A 20 -9.15 -2.67 -9.21
CA ASP A 20 -9.19 -3.76 -8.22
C ASP A 20 -7.96 -4.66 -8.30
N ALA A 21 -7.49 -4.98 -9.51
CA ALA A 21 -6.25 -5.75 -9.69
C ALA A 21 -5.01 -4.98 -9.18
N CYS A 22 -4.96 -3.66 -9.40
CA CYS A 22 -3.90 -2.81 -8.87
C CYS A 22 -3.92 -2.78 -7.34
N LEU A 23 -5.09 -2.60 -6.72
CA LEU A 23 -5.24 -2.63 -5.27
C LEU A 23 -4.86 -3.98 -4.67
N SER A 24 -5.21 -5.09 -5.35
CA SER A 24 -4.79 -6.43 -4.93
C SER A 24 -3.28 -6.58 -4.95
N GLN A 25 -2.60 -6.12 -6.01
CA GLN A 25 -1.13 -6.17 -6.07
C GLN A 25 -0.48 -5.30 -5.00
N VAL A 26 -1.02 -4.10 -4.73
CA VAL A 26 -0.52 -3.24 -3.66
C VAL A 26 -0.66 -3.94 -2.32
N ALA A 27 -1.81 -4.57 -2.05
CA ALA A 27 -2.02 -5.35 -0.83
C ALA A 27 -1.02 -6.51 -0.71
N ASP A 28 -0.77 -7.26 -1.79
CA ASP A 28 0.21 -8.36 -1.80
C ASP A 28 1.64 -7.87 -1.55
N ILE A 29 2.04 -6.75 -2.15
CA ILE A 29 3.36 -6.14 -1.95
C ILE A 29 3.51 -5.65 -0.50
N LEU A 30 2.46 -5.06 0.07
CA LEU A 30 2.46 -4.62 1.47
C LEU A 30 2.53 -5.83 2.41
N ALA A 31 1.77 -6.89 2.13
CA ALA A 31 1.80 -8.14 2.88
C ALA A 31 3.18 -8.83 2.83
N GLN A 32 3.89 -8.75 1.70
CA GLN A 32 5.26 -9.24 1.58
C GLN A 32 6.31 -8.31 2.23
N SER A 33 5.99 -7.03 2.36
CA SER A 33 6.89 -6.03 2.94
C SER A 33 6.88 -6.04 4.47
N VAL A 34 5.74 -6.40 5.08
CA VAL A 34 5.64 -6.66 6.51
C VAL A 34 6.36 -7.96 6.86
N ARG A 35 7.11 -7.95 7.96
CA ARG A 35 8.03 -9.06 8.29
C ARG A 35 7.58 -9.83 9.53
N SER A 36 6.76 -9.21 10.37
CA SER A 36 6.28 -9.82 11.61
C SER A 36 4.82 -10.28 11.45
N PRO A 37 4.45 -11.41 12.07
CA PRO A 37 3.06 -11.88 12.10
C PRO A 37 2.12 -10.93 12.86
N GLU A 38 2.68 -10.00 13.64
CA GLU A 38 1.94 -8.96 14.36
C GLU A 38 1.64 -7.74 13.48
N ASP A 39 2.35 -7.56 12.37
CA ASP A 39 2.13 -6.44 11.46
C ASP A 39 0.80 -6.61 10.73
N VAL A 40 -0.05 -5.58 10.77
CA VAL A 40 -1.39 -5.62 10.18
C VAL A 40 -1.47 -4.68 8.98
N VAL A 41 -1.78 -5.21 7.81
CA VAL A 41 -2.18 -4.44 6.63
C VAL A 41 -3.70 -4.44 6.56
N ALA A 42 -4.31 -3.26 6.57
CA ALA A 42 -5.75 -3.08 6.47
C ALA A 42 -6.08 -2.10 5.34
N ARG A 43 -7.12 -2.39 4.57
CA ARG A 43 -7.70 -1.44 3.62
C ARG A 43 -8.67 -0.54 4.38
N TYR A 44 -8.35 0.74 4.48
CA TYR A 44 -9.11 1.72 5.29
C TYR A 44 -10.29 2.30 4.50
N GLY A 45 -10.13 2.43 3.19
CA GLY A 45 -11.12 3.00 2.28
C GLY A 45 -10.95 2.48 0.85
N GLY A 46 -11.70 3.04 -0.10
CA GLY A 46 -11.69 2.60 -1.50
C GLY A 46 -10.28 2.43 -2.06
N GLU A 47 -9.46 3.47 -1.98
CA GLU A 47 -8.07 3.49 -2.45
C GLU A 47 -7.02 3.59 -1.34
N GLU A 48 -7.46 3.64 -0.07
CA GLU A 48 -6.61 3.92 1.08
C GLU A 48 -6.18 2.64 1.80
N PHE A 49 -4.87 2.50 2.06
CA PHE A 49 -4.30 1.42 2.85
C PHE A 49 -3.67 1.95 4.15
N ALA A 50 -3.91 1.23 5.24
CA ALA A 50 -3.25 1.41 6.51
C ALA A 50 -2.34 0.21 6.78
N VAL A 51 -1.12 0.47 7.23
CA VAL A 51 -0.21 -0.56 7.71
C VAL A 51 0.17 -0.22 9.15
N ILE A 52 -0.10 -1.13 10.06
CA ILE A 52 0.24 -1.05 11.47
C ILE A 52 1.44 -1.97 11.68
N LEU A 53 2.58 -1.38 11.98
CA LEU A 53 3.81 -2.12 12.27
C LEU A 53 4.04 -2.10 13.78
N PHE A 54 4.04 -3.26 14.41
CA PHE A 54 4.17 -3.35 15.87
C PHE A 54 5.64 -3.30 16.34
N ASP A 55 6.59 -3.71 15.47
CA ASP A 55 8.03 -3.72 15.77
C ASP A 55 8.85 -2.83 14.83
N ALA A 56 8.22 -1.84 14.18
CA ALA A 56 8.93 -0.85 13.41
C ALA A 56 9.61 0.16 14.34
N THR A 57 10.78 -0.22 14.87
CA THR A 57 11.75 0.78 15.31
C THR A 57 12.01 1.69 14.11
N PHE A 58 11.79 3.00 14.25
CA PHE A 58 11.80 4.00 13.18
C PHE A 58 13.19 4.09 12.51
N ALA A 59 13.57 3.09 11.71
CA ALA A 59 14.81 3.08 10.95
C ALA A 59 14.57 3.97 9.72
N ARG A 60 14.85 5.27 9.92
CA ARG A 60 14.86 6.30 8.88
C ARG A 60 15.55 5.76 7.63
N ARG A 61 14.77 5.33 6.63
CA ARG A 61 15.30 4.95 5.31
C ARG A 61 15.94 6.20 4.73
N ARG A 62 17.28 6.17 4.63
CA ARG A 62 18.06 7.20 3.94
C ARG A 62 17.62 7.22 2.48
N THR A 63 17.20 8.41 2.03
CA THR A 63 17.17 8.79 0.63
C THR A 63 18.49 8.40 -0.02
N ARG A 64 18.46 7.46 -0.96
CA ARG A 64 19.59 7.24 -1.85
C ARG A 64 19.42 8.21 -3.02
N GLY A 65 19.95 9.41 -2.82
CA GLY A 65 20.38 10.24 -3.94
C GLY A 65 21.61 9.57 -4.57
N GLY A 66 21.64 9.57 -5.89
CA GLY A 66 22.70 9.01 -6.74
C GLY A 66 22.23 9.06 -8.17
#